data_AF-A0A2A2TBM6-F1
#
_entry.id   AF-A0A2A2TBM6-F1
#
_cell.length_a   1.000
_cell.length_b   1.000
_cell.length_c   1.000
_cell.angle_alpha   90.00
_cell.angle_beta   90.00
_cell.angle_gamma   90.00
#
_symmetry.space_group_name_H-M   'P 1'
#
loop_
_entity.id
_entity.type
_entity.pdbx_description
1 polymer ?
#
loop_
_entity_poly.entity_id
_entity_poly.type
_entity_poly.pdbx_seq_one_letter_code
_entity_poly.pdbx_strand_id
1 'polypeptide(L)'
;MMSSIEVVFSFDTTGSMYPCLTQVRRKIKETVQRLINEIPLIKIGIIAHGDYCDEGSTYVTKHFDLSADIEAICDFVLNVEPTGGGDAPECYELVLHEAQSFSWSKSASKSLVLIGDDIPHAPAHNPKKLNWRQEVKKLAEQEIVVYGVQALNRSHATPFYQDLAEQSGGFHVNLDQFSYITDLFLAVCYQQSSNEQLQEYEKEIISEGRMSRGLSRIFNSMMKREGTSLYEAADLRTISPGRFQVLDVDNNISIKAFVLENGLTFKVGRGFYEFTKTETIQGHKEIILMDRKTGDLFEGEAAREMLGLPEGSTVRIKPNNLEKYMVFVQSTSANRKLIGGTKFLYEVEDWTRD
;
A
#
# COMPACT_ATOMS: atom_id res chain seq x y z
N MET A 1 -11.41 -5.47 -31.99
CA MET A 1 -12.00 -6.41 -31.03
C MET A 1 -11.68 -5.88 -29.65
N MET A 2 -12.66 -5.75 -28.76
CA MET A 2 -12.35 -5.49 -27.35
C MET A 2 -11.59 -6.71 -26.81
N SER A 3 -10.33 -6.53 -26.40
CA SER A 3 -9.56 -7.57 -25.73
C SER A 3 -10.09 -7.71 -24.30
N SER A 4 -10.43 -8.94 -23.89
CA SER A 4 -10.73 -9.22 -22.48
C SER A 4 -9.49 -8.93 -21.64
N ILE A 5 -9.69 -8.31 -20.48
CA ILE A 5 -8.61 -7.98 -19.55
C ILE A 5 -8.65 -9.00 -18.42
N GLU A 6 -7.51 -9.60 -18.12
CA GLU A 6 -7.37 -10.56 -17.04
C GLU A 6 -6.25 -10.09 -16.13
N VAL A 7 -6.56 -9.87 -14.86
CA VAL A 7 -5.59 -9.36 -13.88
C VAL A 7 -5.59 -10.28 -12.67
N VAL A 8 -4.41 -10.77 -12.30
CA VAL A 8 -4.21 -11.50 -11.04
C VAL A 8 -3.50 -10.57 -10.07
N PHE A 9 -4.09 -10.34 -8.90
CA PHE A 9 -3.45 -9.61 -7.81
C PHE A 9 -2.85 -10.58 -6.81
N SER A 10 -1.55 -10.48 -6.57
CA SER A 10 -0.91 -11.19 -5.47
C SER A 10 -0.75 -10.27 -4.27
N PHE A 11 -1.26 -10.69 -3.12
CA PHE A 11 -1.12 -10.01 -1.85
C PHE A 11 -0.21 -10.79 -0.92
N ASP A 12 0.83 -10.11 -0.49
CA ASP A 12 1.58 -10.50 0.69
C ASP A 12 0.67 -10.37 1.92
N THR A 13 0.55 -11.48 2.65
CA THR A 13 -0.32 -11.61 3.81
C THR A 13 0.44 -11.71 5.11
N THR A 14 1.73 -11.33 5.13
CA THR A 14 2.63 -11.34 6.29
C THR A 14 2.46 -10.10 7.17
N GLY A 15 3.06 -10.11 8.36
CA GLY A 15 2.79 -9.14 9.43
C GLY A 15 2.93 -7.66 9.04
N SER A 16 3.94 -7.31 8.24
CA SER A 16 4.16 -5.94 7.75
C SER A 16 3.05 -5.44 6.82
N MET A 17 2.35 -6.37 6.17
CA MET A 17 1.35 -6.12 5.13
C MET A 17 -0.10 -6.21 5.62
N TYR A 18 -0.35 -6.64 6.86
CA TYR A 18 -1.70 -6.66 7.45
C TYR A 18 -2.48 -5.34 7.36
N PRO A 19 -1.87 -4.15 7.52
CA PRO A 19 -2.60 -2.89 7.40
C PRO A 19 -3.02 -2.62 5.96
N CYS A 20 -2.19 -3.02 4.98
CA CYS A 20 -2.55 -2.99 3.56
C CYS A 20 -3.77 -3.87 3.30
N LEU A 21 -3.74 -5.13 3.77
CA LEU A 21 -4.84 -6.07 3.65
C LEU A 21 -6.13 -5.53 4.31
N THR A 22 -6.00 -4.83 5.44
CA THR A 22 -7.13 -4.16 6.10
C THR A 22 -7.73 -3.08 5.19
N GLN A 23 -6.92 -2.25 4.53
CA GLN A 23 -7.42 -1.23 3.59
C GLN A 23 -8.12 -1.86 2.38
N VAL A 24 -7.59 -2.95 1.84
CA VAL A 24 -8.24 -3.71 0.76
C VAL A 24 -9.61 -4.20 1.21
N ARG A 25 -9.69 -4.91 2.34
CA ARG A 25 -10.96 -5.49 2.84
C ARG A 25 -12.04 -4.43 3.08
N ARG A 26 -11.66 -3.23 3.51
CA ARG A 26 -12.61 -2.12 3.74
C ARG A 26 -13.35 -1.67 2.48
N LYS A 27 -12.70 -1.75 1.31
CA LYS A 27 -13.19 -1.15 0.06
C LYS A 27 -13.36 -2.13 -1.10
N ILE A 28 -12.97 -3.40 -0.92
CA ILE A 28 -12.93 -4.39 -2.01
C ILE A 28 -14.25 -4.52 -2.77
N LYS A 29 -15.39 -4.53 -2.07
CA LYS A 29 -16.71 -4.68 -2.71
C LYS A 29 -17.02 -3.53 -3.67
N GLU A 30 -16.76 -2.30 -3.25
CA GLU A 30 -16.93 -1.11 -4.07
C GLU A 30 -15.96 -1.13 -5.26
N THR A 31 -14.68 -1.45 -5.01
CA THR A 31 -13.64 -1.50 -6.04
C THR A 31 -13.93 -2.54 -7.12
N VAL A 32 -14.27 -3.77 -6.74
CA VAL A 32 -14.56 -4.87 -7.68
C VAL A 32 -15.84 -4.58 -8.46
N GLN A 33 -16.89 -4.09 -7.80
CA GLN A 33 -18.14 -3.72 -8.47
C GLN A 33 -17.91 -2.63 -9.52
N ARG A 34 -17.08 -1.63 -9.21
CA ARG A 34 -16.71 -0.56 -10.13
C ARG A 34 -15.95 -1.10 -11.34
N LEU A 35 -14.91 -1.91 -11.12
CA LEU A 35 -14.11 -2.52 -12.18
C LEU A 35 -14.95 -3.35 -13.15
N ILE A 36 -15.79 -4.24 -12.62
CA ILE A 36 -16.62 -5.14 -13.43
C ILE A 36 -17.66 -4.37 -14.25
N ASN A 37 -18.16 -3.25 -13.72
CA ASN A 37 -19.13 -2.40 -14.41
C ASN A 37 -18.50 -1.55 -15.52
N GLU A 38 -17.30 -1.03 -15.28
CA GLU A 38 -16.65 -0.05 -16.18
C GLU A 38 -15.72 -0.69 -17.21
N ILE A 39 -15.24 -1.92 -16.98
CA ILE A 39 -14.31 -2.63 -17.85
C ILE A 39 -14.97 -3.91 -18.37
N PRO A 40 -15.51 -3.91 -19.61
CA PRO A 40 -16.18 -5.07 -20.16
C PRO A 40 -15.29 -6.31 -20.19
N LEU A 41 -15.84 -7.45 -19.76
CA LEU A 41 -15.19 -8.76 -19.78
C LEU A 41 -13.91 -8.87 -18.92
N ILE A 42 -13.71 -7.94 -17.96
CA ILE A 42 -12.61 -8.08 -17.01
C ILE A 42 -12.81 -9.34 -16.14
N LYS A 43 -11.72 -10.08 -15.92
CA LYS A 43 -11.66 -11.10 -14.87
C LYS A 43 -10.53 -10.79 -13.90
N ILE A 44 -10.80 -11.07 -12.64
CA ILE A 44 -9.89 -10.83 -11.53
C ILE A 44 -9.59 -12.18 -10.89
N GLY A 45 -8.30 -12.46 -10.73
CA GLY A 45 -7.80 -13.58 -9.94
C GLY A 45 -6.98 -13.04 -8.76
N ILE A 46 -6.80 -13.87 -7.73
CA ILE A 46 -6.10 -13.47 -6.52
C ILE A 46 -5.16 -14.59 -6.06
N ILE A 47 -3.94 -14.20 -5.68
CA ILE A 47 -3.00 -15.03 -4.93
C ILE A 47 -2.83 -14.36 -3.57
N ALA A 48 -3.06 -15.08 -2.49
CA ALA A 48 -2.62 -14.66 -1.17
C ALA A 48 -1.41 -15.51 -0.80
N HIS A 49 -0.33 -14.89 -0.35
CA HIS A 49 0.90 -15.61 -0.01
C HIS A 49 1.44 -15.18 1.35
N GLY A 50 1.94 -16.16 2.12
CA GLY A 50 2.81 -15.96 3.27
C GLY A 50 4.23 -16.37 2.91
N ASP A 51 4.84 -17.20 3.75
CA ASP A 51 6.11 -17.87 3.43
C ASP A 51 6.04 -19.39 3.60
N TYR A 52 7.10 -20.09 3.20
CA TYR A 52 7.22 -21.53 3.39
C TYR A 52 7.10 -21.97 4.85
N CYS A 53 7.47 -21.11 5.80
CA CYS A 53 7.33 -21.43 7.23
C CYS A 53 5.87 -21.54 7.68
N ASP A 54 4.91 -21.03 6.90
CA ASP A 54 3.48 -21.01 7.22
C ASP A 54 2.74 -22.30 6.81
N GLU A 55 3.38 -23.24 6.10
CA GLU A 55 2.76 -24.48 5.59
C GLU A 55 2.05 -25.30 6.69
N GLY A 56 2.53 -25.22 7.93
CA GLY A 56 1.98 -25.93 9.08
C GLY A 56 1.08 -25.11 10.01
N SER A 57 1.00 -23.79 9.84
CA SER A 57 0.25 -22.88 10.72
C SER A 57 -1.02 -22.33 10.06
N THR A 58 -0.90 -21.86 8.81
CA THR A 58 -1.98 -21.23 8.05
C THR A 58 -1.98 -21.73 6.61
N TYR A 59 -1.09 -21.20 5.77
CA TYR A 59 -0.87 -21.60 4.38
C TYR A 59 0.39 -20.91 3.82
N VAL A 60 1.01 -21.52 2.80
CA VAL A 60 2.05 -20.85 2.00
C VAL A 60 1.40 -19.95 0.95
N THR A 61 0.51 -20.52 0.12
CA THR A 61 -0.30 -19.78 -0.86
C THR A 61 -1.76 -20.23 -0.87
N LYS A 62 -2.67 -19.31 -1.20
CA LYS A 62 -4.09 -19.57 -1.51
C LYS A 62 -4.47 -18.85 -2.79
N HIS A 63 -5.28 -19.51 -3.63
CA HIS A 63 -5.64 -19.00 -4.95
C HIS A 63 -7.15 -18.84 -5.11
N PHE A 64 -7.52 -17.77 -5.79
CA PHE A 64 -8.82 -17.56 -6.41
C PHE A 64 -8.59 -17.36 -7.90
N ASP A 65 -9.06 -18.30 -8.72
CA ASP A 65 -8.83 -18.25 -10.17
C ASP A 65 -9.63 -17.11 -10.84
N LEU A 66 -9.29 -16.78 -12.08
CA LEU A 66 -9.84 -15.66 -12.84
C LEU A 66 -11.37 -15.75 -12.97
N SER A 67 -12.08 -14.82 -12.35
CA SER A 67 -13.55 -14.72 -12.39
C SER A 67 -14.04 -13.28 -12.55
N ALA A 68 -15.30 -13.14 -12.97
CA ALA A 68 -16.03 -11.86 -12.95
C ALA A 68 -17.10 -11.84 -11.84
N ASP A 69 -17.16 -12.88 -11.01
CA ASP A 69 -18.12 -13.01 -9.91
C ASP A 69 -17.71 -12.14 -8.72
N ILE A 70 -18.43 -11.03 -8.55
CA ILE A 70 -18.16 -10.01 -7.53
C ILE A 70 -18.26 -10.60 -6.12
N GLU A 71 -19.29 -11.41 -5.84
CA GLU A 71 -19.51 -11.98 -4.51
C GLU A 71 -18.39 -12.99 -4.20
N ALA A 72 -18.04 -13.86 -5.15
CA ALA A 72 -16.97 -14.84 -4.96
C ALA A 72 -15.58 -14.20 -4.76
N ILE A 73 -15.26 -13.12 -5.51
CA ILE A 73 -14.02 -12.36 -5.32
C ILE A 73 -13.98 -11.72 -3.93
N CYS A 74 -15.09 -11.06 -3.53
CA CYS A 74 -15.18 -10.41 -2.22
C CYS A 74 -15.05 -11.43 -1.09
N ASP A 75 -15.74 -12.56 -1.20
CA ASP A 75 -15.72 -13.63 -0.20
C ASP A 75 -14.30 -14.18 -0.03
N PHE A 76 -13.54 -14.37 -1.11
CA PHE A 76 -12.15 -14.80 -0.99
C PHE A 76 -11.30 -13.79 -0.21
N VAL A 77 -11.34 -12.50 -0.58
CA VAL A 77 -10.53 -11.45 0.05
C VAL A 77 -10.90 -11.20 1.52
N LEU A 78 -12.18 -11.28 1.84
CA LEU A 78 -12.67 -11.04 3.19
C LEU A 78 -12.34 -12.21 4.14
N ASN A 79 -12.24 -13.43 3.63
CA ASN A 79 -12.06 -14.63 4.45
C ASN A 79 -10.64 -15.20 4.44
N VAL A 80 -9.76 -14.77 3.53
CA VAL A 80 -8.36 -15.20 3.55
C VAL A 80 -7.69 -14.80 4.86
N GLU A 81 -7.02 -15.71 5.55
CA GLU A 81 -6.40 -15.48 6.85
C GLU A 81 -5.05 -14.75 6.70
N PRO A 82 -4.61 -13.98 7.71
CA PRO A 82 -3.22 -13.51 7.73
C PRO A 82 -2.22 -14.67 7.93
N THR A 83 -0.98 -14.49 7.50
CA THR A 83 0.14 -15.43 7.66
C THR A 83 1.25 -14.84 8.53
N GLY A 84 2.16 -15.69 9.01
CA GLY A 84 3.26 -15.27 9.87
C GLY A 84 4.43 -14.67 9.11
N GLY A 85 4.79 -15.22 7.95
CA GLY A 85 5.98 -14.85 7.15
C GLY A 85 7.29 -15.35 7.76
N GLY A 86 7.44 -15.23 9.09
CA GLY A 86 8.67 -15.62 9.78
C GLY A 86 9.77 -14.58 9.61
N ASP A 87 10.96 -15.00 9.19
CA ASP A 87 12.07 -14.09 8.90
C ASP A 87 12.18 -13.88 7.39
N ALA A 88 12.33 -12.63 6.94
CA ALA A 88 12.59 -12.30 5.54
C ALA A 88 13.79 -13.08 4.98
N PRO A 89 13.82 -13.48 3.69
CA PRO A 89 12.91 -13.14 2.57
C PRO A 89 11.50 -13.78 2.62
N GLU A 90 10.65 -13.48 1.62
CA GLU A 90 9.29 -14.05 1.45
C GLU A 90 9.16 -14.87 0.14
N CYS A 91 8.10 -15.66 -0.04
CA CYS A 91 7.99 -16.62 -1.16
C CYS A 91 7.55 -16.03 -2.53
N TYR A 92 8.00 -14.83 -2.92
CA TYR A 92 7.56 -14.22 -4.19
C TYR A 92 7.92 -15.04 -5.43
N GLU A 93 8.99 -15.84 -5.40
CA GLU A 93 9.32 -16.76 -6.50
C GLU A 93 8.28 -17.86 -6.68
N LEU A 94 7.62 -18.28 -5.59
CA LEU A 94 6.52 -19.24 -5.65
C LEU A 94 5.29 -18.61 -6.29
N VAL A 95 4.97 -17.37 -5.95
CA VAL A 95 3.86 -16.62 -6.56
C VAL A 95 4.04 -16.54 -8.08
N LEU A 96 5.23 -16.18 -8.55
CA LEU A 96 5.55 -16.10 -9.98
C LEU A 96 5.44 -17.47 -10.67
N HIS A 97 5.78 -18.53 -9.95
CA HIS A 97 5.63 -19.90 -10.44
C HIS A 97 4.16 -20.30 -10.58
N GLU A 98 3.36 -20.07 -9.54
CA GLU A 98 1.97 -20.53 -9.47
C GLU A 98 1.03 -19.69 -10.35
N ALA A 99 1.32 -18.41 -10.56
CA ALA A 99 0.60 -17.54 -11.48
C ALA A 99 0.58 -18.07 -12.92
N GLN A 100 1.58 -18.86 -13.34
CA GLN A 100 1.64 -19.49 -14.67
C GLN A 100 0.51 -20.52 -14.90
N SER A 101 -0.10 -21.03 -13.83
CA SER A 101 -1.10 -22.11 -13.89
C SER A 101 -2.54 -21.62 -13.78
N PHE A 102 -2.76 -20.31 -13.66
CA PHE A 102 -4.10 -19.72 -13.68
C PHE A 102 -4.78 -19.92 -15.04
N SER A 103 -6.11 -19.85 -15.07
CA SER A 103 -6.92 -20.12 -16.26
C SER A 103 -6.94 -18.96 -17.27
N TRP A 104 -5.75 -18.48 -17.65
CA TRP A 104 -5.55 -17.36 -18.58
C TRP A 104 -6.13 -17.66 -19.97
N SER A 105 -6.95 -16.76 -20.47
CA SER A 105 -7.48 -16.81 -21.83
C SER A 105 -6.40 -16.43 -22.84
N LYS A 106 -6.26 -17.21 -23.92
CA LYS A 106 -5.20 -17.00 -24.92
C LYS A 106 -5.21 -15.61 -25.57
N SER A 107 -6.39 -15.01 -25.75
CA SER A 107 -6.56 -13.71 -26.42
C SER A 107 -6.74 -12.55 -25.44
N ALA A 108 -6.57 -12.77 -24.14
CA ALA A 108 -6.68 -11.71 -23.15
C ALA A 108 -5.41 -10.87 -23.08
N SER A 109 -5.56 -9.61 -22.69
CA SER A 109 -4.46 -8.86 -22.10
C SER A 109 -4.30 -9.34 -20.66
N LYS A 110 -3.11 -9.82 -20.30
CA LYS A 110 -2.86 -10.52 -19.03
C LYS A 110 -1.83 -9.78 -18.20
N SER A 111 -2.17 -9.54 -16.93
CA SER A 111 -1.25 -8.93 -15.98
C SER A 111 -1.26 -9.62 -14.63
N LEU A 112 -0.07 -9.79 -14.05
CA LEU A 112 0.13 -10.14 -12.65
C LEU A 112 0.58 -8.90 -11.89
N VAL A 113 -0.15 -8.52 -10.83
CA VAL A 113 0.21 -7.43 -9.93
C VAL A 113 0.77 -8.03 -8.65
N LEU A 114 2.09 -7.97 -8.47
CA LEU A 114 2.78 -8.50 -7.30
C LEU A 114 2.91 -7.41 -6.23
N ILE A 115 2.20 -7.55 -5.10
CA ILE A 115 2.16 -6.56 -4.02
C ILE A 115 2.81 -7.15 -2.78
N GLY A 116 3.87 -6.50 -2.29
CA GLY A 116 4.61 -6.90 -1.09
C GLY A 116 5.63 -5.85 -0.69
N ASP A 117 6.41 -6.09 0.35
CA ASP A 117 7.41 -5.16 0.88
C ASP A 117 8.84 -5.72 0.96
N ASP A 118 9.09 -6.96 0.49
CA ASP A 118 10.41 -7.60 0.59
C ASP A 118 10.91 -8.26 -0.72
N ILE A 119 11.95 -9.10 -0.64
CA ILE A 119 12.57 -9.83 -1.75
C ILE A 119 12.22 -11.33 -1.73
N PRO A 120 12.35 -12.06 -2.86
CA PRO A 120 12.16 -13.51 -2.92
C PRO A 120 13.32 -14.27 -2.28
N HIS A 121 13.05 -15.52 -1.88
CA HIS A 121 14.09 -16.47 -1.49
C HIS A 121 15.00 -16.85 -2.67
N ALA A 122 16.29 -16.99 -2.39
CA ALA A 122 17.24 -17.52 -3.37
C ALA A 122 16.96 -19.02 -3.66
N PRO A 123 17.33 -19.56 -4.85
CA PRO A 123 17.09 -20.97 -5.20
C PRO A 123 17.67 -22.00 -4.23
N ALA A 124 18.72 -21.63 -3.48
CA ALA A 124 19.32 -22.49 -2.47
C ALA A 124 18.52 -22.53 -1.15
N HIS A 125 17.62 -21.57 -0.93
CA HIS A 125 16.90 -21.36 0.32
C HIS A 125 15.39 -21.60 0.21
N ASN A 126 14.86 -21.85 -1.00
CA ASN A 126 13.47 -22.29 -1.17
C ASN A 126 13.37 -23.78 -1.55
N PRO A 127 12.34 -24.50 -1.07
CA PRO A 127 12.22 -25.96 -1.23
C PRO A 127 12.07 -26.41 -2.69
N LYS A 128 11.52 -25.55 -3.56
CA LYS A 128 11.28 -25.85 -4.97
C LYS A 128 12.46 -25.46 -5.88
N LYS A 129 13.53 -24.88 -5.33
CA LYS A 129 14.70 -24.36 -6.05
C LYS A 129 14.34 -23.40 -7.19
N LEU A 130 13.26 -22.65 -7.00
CA LEU A 130 12.77 -21.68 -7.95
C LEU A 130 13.71 -20.49 -8.01
N ASN A 131 13.87 -19.95 -9.21
CA ASN A 131 14.60 -18.72 -9.47
C ASN A 131 13.61 -17.70 -10.02
N TRP A 132 13.31 -16.65 -9.26
CA TRP A 132 12.29 -15.67 -9.63
C TRP A 132 12.53 -15.05 -11.02
N ARG A 133 13.80 -14.83 -11.46
CA ARG A 133 14.09 -14.30 -12.80
C ARG A 133 13.67 -15.28 -13.91
N GLN A 134 13.85 -16.58 -13.67
CA GLN A 134 13.38 -17.61 -14.59
C GLN A 134 11.85 -17.68 -14.60
N GLU A 135 11.19 -17.54 -13.45
CA GLU A 135 9.74 -17.55 -13.38
C GLU A 135 9.12 -16.31 -14.05
N VAL A 136 9.69 -15.11 -13.89
CA VAL A 136 9.26 -13.91 -14.64
C VAL A 136 9.42 -14.13 -16.14
N LYS A 137 10.53 -14.72 -16.58
CA LYS A 137 10.72 -15.01 -18.01
C LYS A 137 9.65 -15.96 -18.54
N LYS A 138 9.27 -16.99 -17.79
CA LYS A 138 8.18 -17.91 -18.18
C LYS A 138 6.83 -17.19 -18.26
N LEU A 139 6.54 -16.27 -17.34
CA LEU A 139 5.33 -15.43 -17.42
C LEU A 139 5.33 -14.54 -18.67
N ALA A 140 6.47 -13.90 -18.98
CA ALA A 140 6.62 -13.09 -20.18
C ALA A 140 6.45 -13.92 -21.47
N GLU A 141 6.96 -15.15 -21.51
CA GLU A 141 6.75 -16.11 -22.60
C GLU A 141 5.27 -16.50 -22.78
N GLN A 142 4.44 -16.37 -21.74
CA GLN A 142 2.98 -16.56 -21.77
C GLN A 142 2.20 -15.26 -22.03
N GLU A 143 2.90 -14.17 -22.36
CA GLU A 143 2.34 -12.83 -22.58
C GLU A 143 1.66 -12.26 -21.32
N ILE A 144 2.16 -12.64 -20.13
CA ILE A 144 1.72 -12.09 -18.85
C ILE A 144 2.71 -11.01 -18.41
N VAL A 145 2.24 -9.77 -18.36
CA VAL A 145 3.02 -8.63 -17.87
C VAL A 145 3.02 -8.63 -16.35
N VAL A 146 4.15 -8.34 -15.71
CA VAL A 146 4.26 -8.31 -14.24
C VAL A 146 4.44 -6.88 -13.75
N TYR A 147 3.54 -6.42 -12.90
CA TYR A 147 3.61 -5.14 -12.20
C TYR A 147 4.12 -5.36 -10.79
N GLY A 148 5.24 -4.71 -10.47
CA GLY A 148 5.83 -4.74 -9.13
C GLY A 148 5.29 -3.58 -8.29
N VAL A 149 4.51 -3.89 -7.26
CA VAL A 149 3.99 -2.90 -6.31
C VAL A 149 4.76 -3.06 -5.00
N GLN A 150 5.75 -2.19 -4.81
CA GLN A 150 6.60 -2.19 -3.62
C GLN A 150 5.95 -1.37 -2.51
N ALA A 151 5.51 -2.03 -1.45
CA ALA A 151 5.04 -1.39 -0.23
C ALA A 151 6.20 -0.91 0.65
N LEU A 152 5.94 0.11 1.46
CA LEU A 152 6.83 0.63 2.52
C LEU A 152 8.18 1.22 2.06
N ASN A 153 8.51 1.16 0.77
CA ASN A 153 9.74 1.72 0.18
C ASN A 153 11.04 1.18 0.81
N ARG A 154 11.08 -0.11 1.18
CA ARG A 154 12.31 -0.72 1.70
C ARG A 154 13.39 -0.75 0.61
N SER A 155 14.43 0.06 0.76
CA SER A 155 15.42 0.27 -0.30
C SER A 155 16.14 -1.00 -0.75
N HIS A 156 16.28 -2.01 0.12
CA HIS A 156 16.88 -3.30 -0.23
C HIS A 156 16.04 -4.11 -1.24
N ALA A 157 14.72 -3.90 -1.24
CA ALA A 157 13.80 -4.61 -2.13
C ALA A 157 13.61 -3.91 -3.49
N THR A 158 13.92 -2.61 -3.59
CA THR A 158 13.71 -1.83 -4.82
C THR A 158 14.35 -2.45 -6.08
N PRO A 159 15.60 -2.95 -6.06
CA PRO A 159 16.18 -3.59 -7.24
C PRO A 159 15.39 -4.82 -7.71
N PHE A 160 14.79 -5.59 -6.79
CA PHE A 160 13.96 -6.74 -7.15
C PHE A 160 12.71 -6.30 -7.90
N TYR A 161 11.95 -5.33 -7.37
CA TYR A 161 10.72 -4.87 -8.01
C TYR A 161 10.96 -4.16 -9.35
N GLN A 162 12.06 -3.39 -9.48
CA GLN A 162 12.46 -2.78 -10.74
C GLN A 162 12.78 -3.85 -11.80
N ASP A 163 13.66 -4.79 -11.47
CA ASP A 163 14.06 -5.85 -12.38
C ASP A 163 12.90 -6.78 -12.76
N LEU A 164 11.96 -7.02 -11.85
CA LEU A 164 10.73 -7.79 -12.06
C LEU A 164 9.86 -7.15 -13.16
N ALA A 165 9.64 -5.83 -13.02
CA ALA A 165 8.85 -5.05 -13.95
C ALA A 165 9.54 -4.96 -15.33
N GLU A 166 10.83 -4.63 -15.36
CA GLU A 166 11.59 -4.47 -16.60
C GLU A 166 11.60 -5.75 -17.45
N GLN A 167 11.79 -6.92 -16.82
CA GLN A 167 11.87 -8.20 -17.53
C GLN A 167 10.56 -8.63 -18.21
N SER A 168 9.41 -8.17 -17.72
CA SER A 168 8.09 -8.51 -18.27
C SER A 168 7.46 -7.37 -19.09
N GLY A 169 8.14 -6.21 -19.19
CA GLY A 169 7.61 -5.01 -19.84
C GLY A 169 6.59 -4.25 -19.00
N GLY A 170 6.55 -4.50 -17.69
CA GLY A 170 5.66 -3.85 -16.74
C GLY A 170 6.22 -2.58 -16.11
N PHE A 171 5.72 -2.27 -14.91
CA PHE A 171 6.08 -1.07 -14.15
C PHE A 171 6.36 -1.42 -12.70
N HIS A 172 7.33 -0.69 -12.14
CA HIS A 172 7.55 -0.63 -10.71
C HIS A 172 6.82 0.58 -10.14
N VAL A 173 6.01 0.35 -9.11
CA VAL A 173 5.23 1.37 -8.41
C VAL A 173 5.46 1.26 -6.91
N ASN A 174 5.75 2.38 -6.28
CA ASN A 174 5.83 2.48 -4.83
C ASN A 174 4.45 2.73 -4.21
N LEU A 175 4.09 1.92 -3.22
CA LEU A 175 2.91 2.08 -2.38
C LEU A 175 3.31 2.71 -1.04
N ASP A 176 3.49 4.03 -1.08
CA ASP A 176 3.89 4.86 0.06
C ASP A 176 2.86 4.85 1.21
N GLN A 177 1.58 4.81 0.86
CA GLN A 177 0.46 4.78 1.79
C GLN A 177 -0.48 3.64 1.40
N PHE A 178 -0.79 2.76 2.35
CA PHE A 178 -1.71 1.66 2.14
C PHE A 178 -3.13 2.11 1.76
N SER A 179 -3.52 3.33 2.14
CA SER A 179 -4.80 3.91 1.72
C SER A 179 -4.94 4.05 0.20
N TYR A 180 -3.83 4.03 -0.55
CA TYR A 180 -3.83 4.14 -2.02
C TYR A 180 -4.07 2.81 -2.73
N ILE A 181 -4.12 1.68 -2.02
CA ILE A 181 -4.17 0.35 -2.66
C ILE A 181 -5.38 0.18 -3.58
N THR A 182 -6.54 0.71 -3.22
CA THR A 182 -7.75 0.62 -4.06
C THR A 182 -7.69 1.53 -5.28
N ASP A 183 -7.05 2.70 -5.14
CA ASP A 183 -6.79 3.59 -6.28
C ASP A 183 -5.81 2.95 -7.26
N LEU A 184 -4.79 2.27 -6.73
CA LEU A 184 -3.84 1.49 -7.51
C LEU A 184 -4.53 0.36 -8.29
N PHE A 185 -5.49 -0.33 -7.67
CA PHE A 185 -6.25 -1.41 -8.31
C PHE A 185 -7.02 -0.91 -9.51
N LEU A 186 -7.76 0.19 -9.32
CA LEU A 186 -8.48 0.87 -10.38
C LEU A 186 -7.52 1.33 -11.49
N ALA A 187 -6.43 2.00 -11.11
CA ALA A 187 -5.44 2.51 -12.04
C ALA A 187 -4.79 1.40 -12.90
N VAL A 188 -4.39 0.26 -12.31
CA VAL A 188 -3.83 -0.87 -13.07
C VAL A 188 -4.84 -1.39 -14.08
N CYS A 189 -6.08 -1.65 -13.66
CA CYS A 189 -7.09 -2.20 -14.56
C CYS A 189 -7.49 -1.21 -15.66
N TYR A 190 -7.58 0.09 -15.36
CA TYR A 190 -7.81 1.11 -16.38
C TYR A 190 -6.64 1.23 -17.34
N GLN A 191 -5.40 1.14 -16.86
CA GLN A 191 -4.21 1.13 -17.70
C GLN A 191 -4.22 -0.05 -18.69
N GLN A 192 -4.68 -1.22 -18.24
CA GLN A 192 -4.88 -2.39 -19.11
C GLN A 192 -5.99 -2.21 -20.13
N SER A 193 -7.01 -1.41 -19.81
CA SER A 193 -8.10 -1.07 -20.71
C SER A 193 -7.68 -0.06 -21.77
N SER A 194 -7.24 1.13 -21.35
CA SER A 194 -6.66 2.14 -22.21
C SER A 194 -5.96 3.26 -21.43
N ASN A 195 -5.00 3.92 -22.07
CA ASN A 195 -4.35 5.11 -21.49
C ASN A 195 -5.37 6.24 -21.25
N GLU A 196 -6.38 6.37 -22.10
CA GLU A 196 -7.44 7.36 -21.94
C GLU A 196 -8.26 7.13 -20.68
N GLN A 197 -8.61 5.87 -20.37
CA GLN A 197 -9.38 5.55 -19.17
C GLN A 197 -8.57 5.82 -17.89
N LEU A 198 -7.27 5.52 -17.90
CA LEU A 198 -6.37 5.88 -16.80
C LEU A 198 -6.28 7.41 -16.60
N GLN A 199 -6.23 8.19 -17.69
CA GLN A 199 -6.19 9.66 -17.63
C GLN A 199 -7.49 10.27 -17.11
N GLU A 200 -8.65 9.73 -17.51
CA GLU A 200 -9.93 10.16 -16.94
C GLU A 200 -10.03 9.85 -15.45
N TYR A 201 -9.53 8.67 -15.02
CA TYR A 201 -9.44 8.36 -13.60
C TYR A 201 -8.51 9.31 -12.86
N GLU A 202 -7.35 9.67 -13.42
CA GLU A 202 -6.47 10.68 -12.82
C GLU A 202 -7.20 12.02 -12.61
N LYS A 203 -7.96 12.49 -13.61
CA LYS A 203 -8.74 13.74 -13.50
C LYS A 203 -9.81 13.67 -12.42
N GLU A 204 -10.48 12.52 -12.28
CA GLU A 204 -11.43 12.26 -11.19
C GLU A 204 -10.75 12.45 -9.82
N ILE A 205 -9.62 11.78 -9.59
CA ILE A 205 -8.83 11.89 -8.34
C ILE A 205 -8.45 13.35 -8.04
N ILE A 206 -8.06 14.12 -9.06
CA ILE A 206 -7.74 15.55 -8.92
C ILE A 206 -9.00 16.35 -8.55
N SER A 207 -10.11 16.11 -9.23
CA SER A 207 -11.37 16.86 -9.02
C SER A 207 -11.97 16.64 -7.63
N GLU A 208 -11.79 15.45 -7.07
CA GLU A 208 -12.21 15.10 -5.72
C GLU A 208 -11.24 15.62 -4.64
N GLY A 209 -10.14 16.26 -5.04
CA GLY A 209 -9.11 16.76 -4.12
C GLY A 209 -8.34 15.66 -3.40
N ARG A 210 -8.38 14.41 -3.92
CA ARG A 210 -7.70 13.25 -3.34
C ARG A 210 -6.26 13.10 -3.82
N MET A 211 -5.90 13.75 -4.93
CA MET A 211 -4.55 13.66 -5.49
C MET A 211 -3.51 14.11 -4.46
N SER A 212 -2.48 13.27 -4.28
CA SER A 212 -1.29 13.54 -3.46
C SER A 212 -0.03 13.36 -4.31
N ARG A 213 1.14 13.70 -3.76
CA ARG A 213 2.41 13.45 -4.43
C ARG A 213 2.64 11.95 -4.67
N GLY A 214 2.28 11.10 -3.69
CA GLY A 214 2.37 9.65 -3.81
C GLY A 214 1.50 9.11 -4.94
N LEU A 215 0.21 9.45 -4.96
CA LEU A 215 -0.70 9.06 -6.05
C LEU A 215 -0.23 9.60 -7.40
N SER A 216 0.23 10.85 -7.47
CA SER A 216 0.75 11.43 -8.71
C SER A 216 1.92 10.62 -9.27
N ARG A 217 2.84 10.14 -8.43
CA ARG A 217 3.92 9.23 -8.83
C ARG A 217 3.39 7.91 -9.40
N ILE A 218 2.40 7.30 -8.76
CA ILE A 218 1.76 6.07 -9.25
C ILE A 218 1.23 6.26 -10.67
N PHE A 219 0.43 7.31 -10.91
CA PHE A 219 -0.08 7.64 -12.24
C PHE A 219 1.04 7.94 -13.24
N ASN A 220 2.10 8.64 -12.81
CA ASN A 220 3.25 8.94 -13.66
C ASN A 220 3.97 7.68 -14.16
N SER A 221 4.23 6.75 -13.24
CA SER A 221 4.91 5.48 -13.56
C SER A 221 4.09 4.67 -14.57
N MET A 222 2.79 4.52 -14.34
CA MET A 222 1.90 3.77 -15.23
C MET A 222 1.76 4.41 -16.63
N MET A 223 1.81 5.75 -16.71
CA MET A 223 1.74 6.48 -17.98
C MET A 223 3.11 6.73 -18.64
N LYS A 224 4.22 6.22 -18.08
CA LYS A 224 5.58 6.46 -18.59
C LYS A 224 5.93 7.95 -18.72
N ARG A 225 5.44 8.79 -17.80
CA ARG A 225 5.70 10.25 -17.77
C ARG A 225 6.62 10.65 -16.61
N GLU A 226 7.61 9.81 -16.32
CA GLU A 226 8.60 10.03 -15.25
C GLU A 226 9.23 11.44 -15.38
N GLY A 227 9.36 12.13 -14.25
CA GLY A 227 9.84 13.51 -14.19
C GLY A 227 8.77 14.60 -14.29
N THR A 228 7.52 14.26 -14.64
CA THR A 228 6.37 15.19 -14.54
C THR A 228 5.86 15.19 -13.10
N SER A 229 5.72 16.36 -12.46
CA SER A 229 5.14 16.44 -11.11
C SER A 229 4.06 17.51 -11.08
N LEU A 230 2.88 17.14 -10.57
CA LEU A 230 1.79 18.10 -10.29
C LEU A 230 2.14 19.08 -9.15
N TYR A 231 3.20 18.76 -8.39
CA TYR A 231 3.64 19.50 -7.23
C TYR A 231 5.08 19.98 -7.41
N GLU A 232 5.42 21.11 -6.80
CA GLU A 232 6.80 21.56 -6.65
C GLU A 232 7.65 20.51 -5.90
N ALA A 233 8.97 20.61 -6.01
CA ALA A 233 9.88 19.73 -5.30
C ALA A 233 9.55 19.68 -3.80
N ALA A 234 9.65 18.51 -3.19
CA ALA A 234 9.44 18.36 -1.76
C ALA A 234 10.48 19.19 -1.00
N ASP A 235 10.07 19.75 0.13
CA ASP A 235 10.99 20.41 1.06
C ASP A 235 12.02 19.38 1.55
N LEU A 236 13.29 19.79 1.67
CA LEU A 236 14.38 18.90 2.10
C LEU A 236 14.20 18.36 3.52
N ARG A 237 13.33 18.99 4.31
CA ARG A 237 12.96 18.56 5.67
C ARG A 237 11.84 17.50 5.67
N THR A 238 11.36 17.09 4.51
CA THR A 238 10.35 16.02 4.42
C THR A 238 10.97 14.68 4.78
N ILE A 239 10.17 13.84 5.42
CA ILE A 239 10.55 12.45 5.74
C ILE A 239 9.97 11.48 4.73
N SER A 240 10.55 10.28 4.67
CA SER A 240 10.04 9.20 3.82
C SER A 240 8.58 8.88 4.17
N PRO A 241 7.63 8.99 3.21
CA PRO A 241 6.24 8.64 3.46
C PRO A 241 6.04 7.19 3.91
N GLY A 242 6.92 6.27 3.50
CA GLY A 242 6.83 4.85 3.87
C GLY A 242 7.00 4.56 5.37
N ARG A 243 7.61 5.48 6.13
CA ARG A 243 7.79 5.33 7.59
C ARG A 243 6.46 5.35 8.34
N PHE A 244 5.49 6.08 7.83
CA PHE A 244 4.24 6.35 8.52
C PHE A 244 3.05 5.98 7.67
N GLN A 245 2.14 5.18 8.21
CA GLN A 245 0.86 4.88 7.57
C GLN A 245 -0.23 5.76 8.16
N VAL A 246 -0.94 6.48 7.29
CA VAL A 246 -2.11 7.29 7.66
C VAL A 246 -3.36 6.43 7.59
N LEU A 247 -4.05 6.28 8.71
CA LEU A 247 -5.23 5.42 8.84
C LEU A 247 -6.46 6.25 9.24
N ASP A 248 -7.60 5.90 8.64
CA ASP A 248 -8.90 6.47 8.97
C ASP A 248 -9.45 5.89 10.28
N VAL A 249 -9.86 6.76 11.20
CA VAL A 249 -10.54 6.38 12.44
C VAL A 249 -12.04 6.50 12.23
N ASP A 250 -12.72 5.38 11.99
CA ASP A 250 -14.18 5.42 11.71
C ASP A 250 -15.00 5.79 12.94
N ASN A 251 -14.61 5.23 14.09
CA ASN A 251 -15.37 5.32 15.33
C ASN A 251 -14.46 5.66 16.50
N ASN A 252 -15.08 6.17 17.56
CA ASN A 252 -14.43 6.43 18.82
C ASN A 252 -13.85 5.14 19.44
N ILE A 253 -12.53 5.04 19.57
CA ILE A 253 -11.83 3.81 19.98
C ILE A 253 -10.54 4.13 20.74
N SER A 254 -10.01 3.20 21.54
CA SER A 254 -8.68 3.38 22.14
C SER A 254 -7.58 3.11 21.11
N ILE A 255 -6.41 3.76 21.26
CA ILE A 255 -5.27 3.50 20.37
C ILE A 255 -4.93 2.01 20.33
N LYS A 256 -4.87 1.33 21.47
CA LYS A 256 -4.53 -0.10 21.50
C LYS A 256 -5.53 -0.94 20.72
N ALA A 257 -6.83 -0.70 20.90
CA ALA A 257 -7.85 -1.43 20.16
C ALA A 257 -7.79 -1.13 18.65
N PHE A 258 -7.64 0.15 18.28
CA PHE A 258 -7.52 0.56 16.87
C PHE A 258 -6.34 -0.08 16.15
N VAL A 259 -5.17 -0.07 16.79
CA VAL A 259 -3.95 -0.68 16.26
C VAL A 259 -4.18 -2.18 16.02
N LEU A 260 -4.71 -2.90 17.01
CA LEU A 260 -4.99 -4.34 16.88
C LEU A 260 -6.07 -4.64 15.82
N GLU A 261 -7.12 -3.82 15.72
CA GLU A 261 -8.18 -3.97 14.70
C GLU A 261 -7.66 -3.75 13.27
N ASN A 262 -6.60 -2.96 13.10
CA ASN A 262 -5.94 -2.76 11.80
C ASN A 262 -4.81 -3.76 11.52
N GLY A 263 -4.71 -4.82 12.32
CA GLY A 263 -3.67 -5.84 12.18
C GLY A 263 -2.26 -5.31 12.49
N LEU A 264 -2.15 -4.21 13.23
CA LEU A 264 -0.86 -3.65 13.63
C LEU A 264 -0.44 -4.19 15.00
N THR A 265 0.86 -4.30 15.22
CA THR A 265 1.42 -4.58 16.55
C THR A 265 1.37 -3.33 17.43
N PHE A 266 0.83 -3.45 18.64
CA PHE A 266 0.86 -2.34 19.58
C PHE A 266 2.26 -2.17 20.21
N LYS A 267 2.92 -1.04 19.89
CA LYS A 267 4.13 -0.56 20.56
C LYS A 267 3.94 0.86 21.08
N VAL A 268 4.35 1.10 22.32
CA VAL A 268 4.27 2.41 22.96
C VAL A 268 5.14 3.41 22.20
N GLY A 269 4.58 4.60 21.89
CA GLY A 269 5.30 5.67 21.21
C GLY A 269 5.23 5.63 19.68
N ARG A 270 4.69 4.56 19.07
CA ARG A 270 4.56 4.44 17.61
C ARG A 270 3.24 4.98 17.03
N GLY A 271 2.31 5.39 17.89
CA GLY A 271 1.00 5.89 17.50
C GLY A 271 0.86 7.39 17.69
N PHE A 272 0.31 8.08 16.69
CA PHE A 272 0.11 9.53 16.72
C PHE A 272 -1.35 9.86 16.37
N TYR A 273 -2.02 10.58 17.27
CA TYR A 273 -3.42 10.96 17.08
C TYR A 273 -3.49 12.34 16.42
N GLU A 274 -4.49 12.54 15.55
CA GLU A 274 -4.75 13.86 14.98
C GLU A 274 -5.14 14.86 16.09
N PHE A 275 -4.48 16.01 16.05
CA PHE A 275 -4.67 17.11 16.97
C PHE A 275 -5.85 17.99 16.55
N THR A 276 -7.04 17.66 17.05
CA THR A 276 -8.30 18.33 16.66
C THR A 276 -8.83 19.32 17.70
N LYS A 277 -8.24 19.37 18.89
CA LYS A 277 -8.70 20.26 19.99
C LYS A 277 -7.52 20.87 20.73
N THR A 278 -7.79 21.96 21.44
CA THR A 278 -6.76 22.64 22.24
C THR A 278 -6.22 21.72 23.32
N GLU A 279 -4.92 21.42 23.32
CA GLU A 279 -4.26 20.65 24.38
C GLU A 279 -2.85 21.19 24.67
N THR A 280 -2.30 20.77 25.81
CA THR A 280 -0.89 20.98 26.16
C THR A 280 -0.07 19.80 25.64
N ILE A 281 0.88 20.08 24.75
CA ILE A 281 1.82 19.11 24.20
C ILE A 281 3.13 19.22 24.96
N GLN A 282 3.58 18.10 25.53
CA GLN A 282 4.85 18.04 26.24
C GLN A 282 6.05 18.17 25.29
N GLY A 283 7.13 18.78 25.77
CA GLY A 283 8.35 19.00 24.99
C GLY A 283 9.01 17.75 24.43
N HIS A 284 8.90 16.62 25.14
CA HIS A 284 9.47 15.35 24.73
C HIS A 284 8.61 14.57 23.71
N LYS A 285 7.38 15.01 23.44
CA LYS A 285 6.52 14.35 22.46
C LYS A 285 6.92 14.76 21.06
N GLU A 286 6.95 13.77 20.20
CA GLU A 286 7.13 13.94 18.77
C GLU A 286 5.84 14.49 18.13
N ILE A 287 6.01 15.37 17.15
CA ILE A 287 4.94 16.01 16.38
C ILE A 287 5.24 15.74 14.92
N ILE A 288 4.24 15.22 14.19
CA ILE A 288 4.31 15.03 12.76
C ILE A 288 3.30 15.98 12.10
N LEU A 289 3.73 16.69 11.06
CA LEU A 289 2.84 17.47 10.19
C LEU A 289 2.67 16.74 8.88
N MET A 290 1.45 16.75 8.35
CA MET A 290 1.17 16.32 6.99
C MET A 290 0.56 17.46 6.21
N ASP A 291 1.19 17.86 5.09
CA ASP A 291 0.61 18.84 4.17
C ASP A 291 -0.67 18.26 3.56
N ARG A 292 -1.80 18.96 3.71
CA ARG A 292 -3.11 18.47 3.25
C ARG A 292 -3.19 18.32 1.73
N LYS A 293 -2.39 19.08 0.98
CA LYS A 293 -2.42 19.13 -0.48
C LYS A 293 -1.45 18.13 -1.09
N THR A 294 -0.24 18.01 -0.54
CA THR A 294 0.80 17.15 -1.13
C THR A 294 0.87 15.78 -0.47
N GLY A 295 0.43 15.65 0.79
CA GLY A 295 0.65 14.48 1.63
C GLY A 295 2.07 14.39 2.19
N ASP A 296 2.92 15.40 1.97
CA ASP A 296 4.30 15.40 2.47
C ASP A 296 4.31 15.47 4.01
N LEU A 297 5.17 14.65 4.63
CA LEU A 297 5.31 14.55 6.07
C LEU A 297 6.55 15.29 6.57
N PHE A 298 6.43 15.91 7.75
CA PHE A 298 7.49 16.64 8.44
C PHE A 298 7.53 16.22 9.91
N GLU A 299 8.71 16.13 10.50
CA GLU A 299 8.89 15.76 11.91
C GLU A 299 9.86 16.66 12.67
N GLY A 300 10.04 16.36 13.96
CA GLY A 300 11.12 16.91 14.76
C GLY A 300 11.10 18.43 14.87
N GLU A 301 12.29 19.04 14.75
CA GLU A 301 12.49 20.48 14.84
C GLU A 301 11.73 21.22 13.73
N ALA A 302 11.76 20.70 12.49
CA ALA A 302 11.06 21.30 11.36
C ALA A 302 9.55 21.40 11.62
N ALA A 303 8.93 20.33 12.12
CA ALA A 303 7.52 20.35 12.50
C ALA A 303 7.23 21.38 13.61
N ARG A 304 8.09 21.49 14.62
CA ARG A 304 7.92 22.47 15.70
C ARG A 304 8.08 23.92 15.23
N GLU A 305 9.10 24.19 14.42
CA GLU A 305 9.35 25.50 13.81
C GLU A 305 8.16 25.95 12.96
N MET A 306 7.62 25.06 12.12
CA MET A 306 6.44 25.33 11.28
C MET A 306 5.17 25.63 12.09
N LEU A 307 5.09 25.12 13.33
CA LEU A 307 4.02 25.43 14.28
C LEU A 307 4.33 26.65 15.18
N GLY A 308 5.52 27.26 15.05
CA GLY A 308 5.97 28.36 15.90
C GLY A 308 6.22 27.95 17.35
N LEU A 309 6.60 26.70 17.60
CA LEU A 309 6.81 26.15 18.93
C LEU A 309 8.29 26.10 19.29
N PRO A 310 8.70 26.61 20.46
CA PRO A 310 10.08 26.46 20.91
C PRO A 310 10.46 24.98 21.09
N GLU A 311 11.68 24.65 20.72
CA GLU A 311 12.24 23.30 20.84
C GLU A 311 12.19 22.81 22.30
N GLY A 312 11.83 21.53 22.50
CA GLY A 312 11.79 20.90 23.82
C GLY A 312 10.81 21.50 24.82
N SER A 313 10.03 22.52 24.43
CA SER A 313 9.13 23.22 25.34
C SER A 313 7.75 22.56 25.41
N THR A 314 7.15 22.65 26.60
CA THR A 314 5.76 22.25 26.82
C THR A 314 4.85 23.44 26.52
N VAL A 315 3.95 23.28 25.55
CA VAL A 315 3.19 24.37 24.95
C VAL A 315 1.72 24.02 24.84
N ARG A 316 0.85 25.00 25.05
CA ARG A 316 -0.59 24.87 24.83
C ARG A 316 -0.94 25.39 23.44
N ILE A 317 -1.41 24.51 22.56
CA ILE A 317 -1.67 24.84 21.15
C ILE A 317 -3.18 24.86 20.89
N LYS A 318 -3.63 25.72 19.97
CA LYS A 318 -4.99 25.72 19.42
C LYS A 318 -4.96 25.27 17.94
N PRO A 319 -5.93 24.46 17.48
CA PRO A 319 -5.95 23.97 16.09
C PRO A 319 -6.12 25.06 15.01
N ASN A 320 -6.72 26.21 15.34
CA ASN A 320 -7.17 27.21 14.35
C ASN A 320 -6.07 27.87 13.50
N ASN A 321 -4.79 27.68 13.80
CA ASN A 321 -3.69 28.25 13.00
C ASN A 321 -3.12 27.27 11.97
N LEU A 322 -3.75 26.11 11.76
CA LEU A 322 -3.13 24.94 11.12
C LEU A 322 -3.89 24.46 9.87
N GLU A 323 -4.55 25.35 9.13
CA GLU A 323 -5.37 24.96 7.97
C GLU A 323 -4.57 24.22 6.89
N LYS A 324 -3.29 24.56 6.70
CA LYS A 324 -2.42 23.92 5.70
C LYS A 324 -2.05 22.46 6.07
N TYR A 325 -1.96 22.15 7.36
CA TYR A 325 -1.40 20.89 7.84
C TYR A 325 -2.43 20.08 8.65
N MET A 326 -2.40 18.76 8.52
CA MET A 326 -2.85 17.88 9.59
C MET A 326 -1.71 17.72 10.59
N VAL A 327 -2.03 17.79 11.88
CA VAL A 327 -1.04 17.72 12.94
C VAL A 327 -1.29 16.47 13.75
N PHE A 328 -0.26 15.65 13.90
CA PHE A 328 -0.30 14.41 14.64
C PHE A 328 0.63 14.50 15.83
N VAL A 329 0.13 14.09 17.00
CA VAL A 329 0.89 14.16 18.25
C VAL A 329 1.12 12.75 18.77
N GLN A 330 2.35 12.44 19.13
CA GLN A 330 2.72 11.14 19.67
C GLN A 330 1.92 10.82 20.95
N SER A 331 1.43 9.59 21.03
CA SER A 331 0.81 9.04 22.22
C SER A 331 1.66 7.93 22.82
N THR A 332 1.95 8.05 24.11
CA THR A 332 2.50 6.96 24.92
C THR A 332 1.41 6.18 25.67
N SER A 333 0.14 6.54 25.50
CA SER A 333 -0.98 5.91 26.20
C SER A 333 -1.73 4.94 25.30
N ALA A 334 -1.80 3.67 25.72
CA ALA A 334 -2.62 2.62 25.10
C ALA A 334 -4.12 2.96 25.11
N ASN A 335 -4.57 3.62 26.17
CA ASN A 335 -6.00 3.88 26.43
C ASN A 335 -6.46 5.25 25.91
N ARG A 336 -5.57 6.01 25.27
CA ARG A 336 -5.97 7.28 24.67
C ARG A 336 -7.04 7.03 23.62
N LYS A 337 -8.13 7.80 23.71
CA LYS A 337 -9.26 7.72 22.81
C LYS A 337 -8.96 8.47 21.51
N LEU A 338 -8.97 7.75 20.39
CA LEU A 338 -9.09 8.29 19.04
C LEU A 338 -10.54 8.68 18.79
N ILE A 339 -10.73 9.75 18.02
CA ILE A 339 -12.05 10.31 17.73
C ILE A 339 -12.48 9.86 16.34
N GLY A 340 -13.72 9.38 16.20
CA GLY A 340 -14.27 9.02 14.88
C GLY A 340 -14.24 10.22 13.91
N GLY A 341 -13.94 9.95 12.64
CA GLY A 341 -13.76 10.96 11.59
C GLY A 341 -12.38 11.64 11.58
N THR A 342 -11.46 11.25 12.46
CA THR A 342 -10.07 11.76 12.47
C THR A 342 -9.11 10.77 11.83
N LYS A 343 -7.85 11.19 11.67
CA LYS A 343 -6.75 10.35 11.20
C LYS A 343 -5.88 9.86 12.36
N PHE A 344 -5.26 8.70 12.17
CA PHE A 344 -4.23 8.16 13.04
C PHE A 344 -2.99 7.84 12.23
N LEU A 345 -1.83 8.28 12.71
CA LEU A 345 -0.54 7.94 12.10
C LEU A 345 0.08 6.79 12.87
N TYR A 346 0.55 5.77 12.17
CA TYR A 346 1.28 4.66 12.76
C TYR A 346 2.69 4.55 12.15
N GLU A 347 3.71 4.52 13.02
CA GLU A 347 5.12 4.32 12.64
C GLU A 347 5.42 2.83 12.45
N VAL A 348 5.75 2.42 11.21
CA VAL A 348 5.96 1.01 10.82
C VAL A 348 7.14 0.39 11.58
N GLU A 349 7.00 -0.87 12.02
CA GLU A 349 7.84 -1.49 13.06
C GLU A 349 9.34 -1.54 12.73
N ASP A 350 9.68 -1.83 11.48
CA ASP A 350 11.05 -2.12 11.03
C ASP A 350 11.87 -0.86 10.70
N TRP A 351 11.31 0.34 10.92
CA TRP A 351 12.08 1.57 10.80
C TRP A 351 13.05 1.69 11.97
N THR A 352 14.35 1.50 11.72
CA THR A 352 15.40 1.87 12.66
C THR A 352 15.42 3.39 12.77
N ARG A 353 15.23 3.91 13.99
CA ARG A 353 15.56 5.30 14.29
C ARG A 353 17.08 5.36 14.31
N ASP A 354 17.68 5.73 13.18
CA ASP A 354 19.12 5.97 13.09
C ASP A 354 19.59 7.00 14.13
#